data_AF-A0A4P6X474-F1
#
_entry.id   AF-A0A4P6X474-F1
#
_cell.length_a   1.000
_cell.length_b   1.000
_cell.length_c   1.000
_cell.angle_alpha   90.00
_cell.angle_beta   90.00
_cell.angle_gamma   90.00
#
_symmetry.space_group_name_H-M   'P 1'
#
loop_
_entity.id
_entity.type
_entity.pdbx_description
1 polymer ?
#
loop_
_entity_poly.entity_id
_entity_poly.type
_entity_poly.pdbx_seq_one_letter_code
_entity_poly.pdbx_strand_id
1 'polypeptide(L)'
;MMLLDTNEPRGFEPIATAIVLRTVATCYQMCHHPDDRALIGVGLFTVTPQDDGYRFASHGQVLRDGDMPALLDWLEQRIPQSGAIISWDSWWPVTRRLAALIDPALHPRTVAAIADPDGRWRDLPRSMTWHMEQAPVPAMPCLCGPAPHPDCVPELPAALLPDPAEAEHTMMREAARGWACWANSFGDFDDHEHPARRALAAFREHAGEVRQAG
;
A
#
# COMPACT_ATOMS: atom_id res chain seq x y z
N MET A 1 7.75 -3.13 -24.00
CA MET A 1 7.33 -4.54 -24.00
C MET A 1 6.99 -4.89 -22.55
N MET A 2 5.71 -4.80 -22.17
CA MET A 2 5.26 -5.21 -20.83
C MET A 2 5.30 -6.73 -20.78
N LEU A 3 6.38 -7.32 -20.24
CA LEU A 3 6.24 -8.66 -19.68
C LEU A 3 5.23 -8.51 -18.55
N LEU A 4 4.10 -9.21 -18.68
CA LEU A 4 3.30 -9.57 -17.52
C LEU A 4 4.23 -10.45 -16.69
N ASP A 5 4.93 -9.84 -15.73
CA ASP A 5 5.64 -10.54 -14.66
C ASP A 5 4.53 -11.19 -13.83
N THR A 6 4.02 -12.34 -14.30
CA THR A 6 3.04 -13.09 -13.55
C THR A 6 3.74 -13.48 -12.26
N ASN A 7 3.12 -13.25 -11.10
CA ASN A 7 3.76 -13.54 -9.82
C ASN A 7 3.96 -15.06 -9.59
N GLU A 8 3.39 -15.89 -10.47
CA GLU A 8 3.34 -17.36 -10.38
C GLU A 8 4.70 -18.05 -10.49
N PRO A 9 5.62 -17.74 -11.44
CA PRO A 9 6.92 -18.41 -11.54
C PRO A 9 7.83 -18.15 -10.34
N ARG A 10 7.51 -17.12 -9.57
CA ARG A 10 8.23 -16.69 -8.38
C ARG A 10 7.75 -17.40 -7.11
N GLY A 11 6.66 -18.16 -7.18
CA GLY A 11 6.12 -18.97 -6.11
C GLY A 11 5.47 -18.17 -4.96
N PHE A 12 4.84 -18.91 -4.05
CA PHE A 12 4.29 -18.36 -2.83
C PHE A 12 5.39 -18.19 -1.77
N GLU A 13 5.47 -17.01 -1.16
CA GLU A 13 6.38 -16.71 -0.06
C GLU A 13 5.60 -16.64 1.27
N PRO A 14 5.89 -17.50 2.26
CA PRO A 14 5.17 -17.51 3.54
C PRO A 14 5.31 -16.23 4.38
N ILE A 15 6.41 -15.49 4.23
CA ILE A 15 6.59 -14.17 4.84
C ILE A 15 6.27 -13.10 3.79
N ALA A 16 5.17 -12.37 3.97
CA ALA A 16 4.75 -11.37 3.00
C ALA A 16 4.20 -10.12 3.68
N THR A 17 4.38 -8.96 3.05
CA THR A 17 3.70 -7.72 3.44
C THR A 17 3.02 -7.09 2.24
N ALA A 18 1.71 -6.92 2.31
CA ALA A 18 0.98 -6.12 1.35
C ALA A 18 1.04 -4.64 1.72
N ILE A 19 1.26 -3.78 0.72
CA ILE A 19 1.36 -2.33 0.86
C ILE A 19 0.29 -1.65 0.00
N VAL A 20 -0.46 -0.74 0.62
CA VAL A 20 -1.41 0.16 -0.04
C VAL A 20 -0.96 1.59 0.16
N LEU A 21 -0.93 2.36 -0.92
CA LEU A 21 -0.71 3.80 -0.87
C LEU A 21 -1.99 4.53 -1.25
N ARG A 22 -2.34 5.56 -0.48
CA ARG A 22 -3.44 6.46 -0.81
C ARG A 22 -2.91 7.83 -1.15
N THR A 23 -3.33 8.35 -2.29
CA THR A 23 -2.97 9.69 -2.74
C THR A 23 -4.21 10.55 -2.90
N VAL A 24 -4.05 11.87 -2.86
CA VAL A 24 -5.09 12.82 -3.25
C VAL A 24 -4.65 13.59 -4.49
N ALA A 25 -5.54 13.77 -5.47
CA ALA A 25 -5.24 14.59 -6.63
C ALA A 25 -5.35 16.06 -6.23
N THR A 26 -4.28 16.81 -6.43
CA THR A 26 -4.13 18.21 -6.05
C THR A 26 -4.17 19.11 -7.29
N CYS A 27 -4.28 20.42 -7.09
CA CYS A 27 -4.17 21.34 -8.22
C CYS A 27 -2.76 21.27 -8.83
N TYR A 28 -2.66 21.31 -10.16
CA TYR A 28 -1.38 21.39 -10.88
C TYR A 28 -0.44 22.48 -10.36
N GLN A 29 -1.02 23.62 -9.95
CA GLN A 29 -0.26 24.75 -9.41
C GLN A 29 0.36 24.49 -8.03
N MET A 30 -0.06 23.42 -7.33
CA MET A 30 0.54 23.01 -6.05
C MET A 30 1.78 22.12 -6.25
N CYS A 31 2.09 21.71 -7.48
CA CYS A 31 3.34 21.02 -7.85
C CYS A 31 3.67 19.78 -7.00
N HIS A 32 2.68 19.01 -6.56
CA HIS A 32 2.94 17.77 -5.83
C HIS A 32 3.51 16.69 -6.79
N HIS A 33 4.82 16.50 -6.81
CA HIS A 33 5.46 15.52 -7.69
C HIS A 33 5.05 14.06 -7.37
N PRO A 34 5.05 13.14 -8.35
CA PRO A 34 5.36 13.32 -9.78
C PRO A 34 4.16 13.66 -10.69
N ASP A 35 2.92 13.74 -10.19
CA ASP A 35 1.70 13.88 -11.02
C ASP A 35 0.58 14.64 -10.26
N ASP A 36 0.96 15.70 -9.57
CA ASP A 36 0.10 16.53 -8.69
C ASP A 36 -0.69 15.71 -7.68
N ARG A 37 -0.07 14.67 -7.12
CA ARG A 37 -0.71 13.74 -6.19
C ARG A 37 0.07 13.67 -4.90
N ALA A 38 -0.48 14.25 -3.83
CA ALA A 38 0.11 14.12 -2.51
C ALA A 38 -0.18 12.72 -1.94
N LEU A 39 0.83 12.07 -1.34
CA LEU A 39 0.63 10.86 -0.56
C LEU A 39 -0.07 11.25 0.75
N ILE A 40 -1.27 10.71 0.97
CA ILE A 40 -2.08 11.02 2.15
C ILE A 40 -2.22 9.85 3.12
N GLY A 41 -1.75 8.66 2.73
CA GLY A 41 -1.76 7.52 3.62
C GLY A 41 -1.01 6.30 3.11
N VAL A 42 -0.65 5.44 4.06
CA VAL A 42 0.01 4.15 3.85
C VAL A 42 -0.68 3.10 4.72
N GLY A 43 -1.01 1.96 4.10
CA GLY A 43 -1.58 0.79 4.76
C GLY A 43 -0.67 -0.41 4.55
N LEU A 44 -0.43 -1.18 5.61
CA LEU A 44 0.42 -2.37 5.61
C LEU A 44 -0.36 -3.54 6.21
N PHE A 45 -0.20 -4.71 5.60
CA PHE A 45 -0.65 -5.99 6.15
C PHE A 45 0.48 -7.01 6.05
N THR A 46 1.03 -7.39 7.19
CA THR A 46 2.16 -8.31 7.29
C THR A 46 1.70 -9.69 7.78
N VAL A 47 2.20 -10.71 7.11
CA VAL A 47 2.00 -12.13 7.43
C VAL A 47 3.34 -12.76 7.72
N THR A 48 3.43 -13.41 8.87
CA THR A 48 4.65 -14.09 9.32
C THR A 48 4.28 -15.48 9.83
N PRO A 49 4.91 -16.57 9.33
CA PRO A 49 4.74 -17.90 9.91
C PRO A 49 5.22 -17.91 11.37
N GLN A 50 4.61 -18.76 12.18
CA GLN A 50 4.99 -19.09 13.55
C GLN A 50 5.01 -20.62 13.69
N ASP A 51 5.52 -21.13 14.81
CA ASP A 51 5.65 -22.58 15.06
C ASP A 51 4.32 -23.34 14.83
N ASP A 52 3.20 -22.77 15.29
CA ASP A 52 1.87 -23.39 15.22
C ASP A 52 0.88 -22.66 14.28
N GLY A 53 1.34 -21.77 13.40
CA GLY A 53 0.43 -21.07 12.49
C GLY A 53 1.00 -19.80 11.87
N TYR A 54 0.21 -18.74 11.87
CA TYR A 54 0.56 -17.45 11.26
C TYR A 54 0.20 -16.30 12.19
N ARG A 55 1.08 -15.30 12.24
CA ARG A 55 0.81 -14.00 12.85
C ARG A 55 0.48 -12.98 11.75
N PHE A 56 -0.61 -12.26 11.97
CA PHE A 56 -1.09 -11.17 11.12
C PHE A 56 -0.94 -9.84 11.85
N ALA A 57 -0.42 -8.83 11.17
CA ALA A 57 -0.31 -7.46 11.69
C ALA A 57 -0.80 -6.46 10.65
N SER A 58 -1.72 -5.59 11.06
CA SER A 58 -2.26 -4.52 10.23
C SER A 58 -1.81 -3.18 10.78
N HIS A 59 -1.30 -2.32 9.91
CA HIS A 59 -0.94 -0.96 10.26
C HIS A 59 -1.48 0.00 9.20
N GLY A 60 -1.92 1.18 9.63
CA GLY A 60 -2.37 2.26 8.78
C GLY A 60 -1.87 3.55 9.36
N GLN A 61 -1.40 4.44 8.51
CA GLN A 61 -1.05 5.80 8.89
C GLN A 61 -1.50 6.71 7.77
N VAL A 62 -2.25 7.75 8.13
CA VAL A 62 -2.70 8.79 7.21
C VAL A 62 -2.23 10.16 7.68
N LEU A 63 -2.20 11.13 6.76
CA LEU A 63 -1.92 12.51 7.13
C LEU A 63 -2.98 12.99 8.12
N ARG A 64 -2.49 13.64 9.18
CA ARG A 64 -3.30 14.41 10.12
C ARG A 64 -3.01 15.88 9.90
N ASP A 65 -3.88 16.72 10.44
CA ASP A 65 -3.65 18.16 10.45
C ASP A 65 -2.31 18.46 11.16
N GLY A 66 -1.38 19.11 10.45
CA GLY A 66 -0.04 19.46 10.95
C GLY A 66 1.12 18.48 10.65
N ASP A 67 0.91 17.34 9.98
CA ASP A 67 1.89 16.22 9.91
C ASP A 67 2.48 15.92 8.50
N MET A 68 2.79 16.94 7.69
CA MET A 68 3.09 16.76 6.26
C MET A 68 4.36 15.94 5.86
N PRO A 69 5.41 15.73 6.68
CA PRO A 69 6.54 14.85 6.29
C PRO A 69 6.52 13.40 6.84
N ALA A 70 5.63 13.06 7.77
CA ALA A 70 5.81 11.87 8.62
C ALA A 70 5.53 10.51 7.94
N LEU A 71 4.86 10.48 6.79
CA LEU A 71 4.41 9.22 6.18
C LEU A 71 5.53 8.40 5.55
N LEU A 72 6.46 9.05 4.84
CA LEU A 72 7.58 8.36 4.21
C LEU A 72 8.58 7.88 5.27
N ASP A 73 8.85 8.70 6.29
CA ASP A 73 9.62 8.29 7.48
C ASP A 73 8.97 7.11 8.20
N TRP A 74 7.65 7.14 8.36
CA TRP A 74 6.89 6.06 8.99
C TRP A 74 6.98 4.75 8.20
N LEU A 75 6.87 4.84 6.86
CA LEU A 75 7.02 3.69 5.95
C LEU A 75 8.45 3.17 5.98
N GLU A 76 9.46 4.04 5.94
CA GLU A 76 10.87 3.66 5.99
C GLU A 76 11.21 2.82 7.23
N GLN A 77 10.62 3.15 8.38
CA GLN A 77 10.78 2.37 9.60
C GLN A 77 10.16 0.97 9.51
N ARG A 78 9.08 0.82 8.73
CA ARG A 78 8.19 -0.35 8.71
C ARG A 78 8.28 -1.20 7.44
N ILE A 79 9.00 -0.74 6.42
CA ILE A 79 9.14 -1.51 5.19
C ILE A 79 9.84 -2.84 5.50
N PRO A 80 9.28 -3.98 5.08
CA PRO A 80 9.78 -5.29 5.49
C PRO A 80 11.20 -5.52 4.95
N GLN A 81 12.09 -5.99 5.83
CA GLN A 81 13.48 -6.29 5.45
C GLN A 81 13.61 -7.65 4.76
N SER A 82 12.61 -8.52 4.85
CA SER A 82 12.58 -9.86 4.25
C SER A 82 11.18 -10.19 3.74
N GLY A 83 11.08 -11.27 2.95
CA GLY A 83 9.81 -11.75 2.42
C GLY A 83 9.29 -10.92 1.23
N ALA A 84 8.18 -11.38 0.66
CA ALA A 84 7.57 -10.74 -0.50
C ALA A 84 6.91 -9.40 -0.12
N ILE A 85 7.03 -8.41 -1.01
CA ILE A 85 6.31 -7.13 -0.91
C ILE A 85 5.21 -7.16 -1.96
N ILE A 86 3.97 -7.22 -1.51
CA ILE A 86 2.81 -7.32 -2.40
C ILE A 86 2.22 -5.93 -2.60
N SER A 87 2.02 -5.56 -3.85
CA SER A 87 1.47 -4.27 -4.22
C SER A 87 0.55 -4.43 -5.42
N TRP A 88 -0.24 -3.41 -5.74
CA TRP A 88 -1.03 -3.41 -6.97
C TRP A 88 -1.18 -2.01 -7.50
N ASP A 89 -1.40 -1.96 -8.81
CA ASP A 89 -1.50 -0.69 -9.51
C ASP A 89 -2.74 0.08 -9.06
N SER A 90 -2.50 1.31 -8.60
CA SER A 90 -3.51 2.34 -8.38
C SER A 90 -3.06 3.56 -9.17
N TRP A 91 -3.48 3.65 -10.43
CA TRP A 91 -2.97 4.62 -11.41
C TRP A 91 -1.57 4.31 -11.95
N TRP A 92 -0.55 4.25 -11.08
CA TRP A 92 0.83 3.81 -11.40
C TRP A 92 1.35 2.73 -10.42
N PRO A 93 2.36 1.93 -10.84
CA PRO A 93 3.06 1.01 -9.95
C PRO A 93 3.54 1.70 -8.66
N VAL A 94 3.41 1.00 -7.52
CA VAL A 94 3.76 1.55 -6.21
C VAL A 94 5.25 1.91 -6.15
N THR A 95 6.13 1.05 -6.66
CA THR A 95 7.59 1.28 -6.74
C THR A 95 7.92 2.59 -7.44
N ARG A 96 7.28 2.86 -8.57
CA ARG A 96 7.47 4.10 -9.34
C ARG A 96 6.99 5.33 -8.58
N ARG A 97 5.86 5.23 -7.86
CA ARG A 97 5.35 6.33 -7.04
C ARG A 97 6.28 6.63 -5.86
N LEU A 98 6.72 5.60 -5.15
CA LEU A 98 7.65 5.77 -4.04
C LEU A 98 8.98 6.35 -4.53
N ALA A 99 9.54 5.85 -5.63
CA ALA A 99 10.79 6.36 -6.20
C ALA A 99 10.75 7.86 -6.54
N ALA A 100 9.57 8.38 -6.85
CA ALA A 100 9.38 9.80 -7.14
C ALA A 100 9.15 10.68 -5.90
N LEU A 101 8.78 10.08 -4.76
CA LEU A 101 8.43 10.79 -3.53
C LEU A 101 9.53 10.74 -2.47
N ILE A 102 10.31 9.66 -2.43
CA ILE A 102 11.32 9.45 -1.38
C ILE A 102 12.57 10.32 -1.60
N ASP A 103 13.07 10.86 -0.49
CA ASP A 103 14.45 11.32 -0.40
C ASP A 103 15.38 10.11 -0.18
N PRO A 104 16.33 9.80 -1.10
CA PRO A 104 17.23 8.65 -0.94
C PRO A 104 18.15 8.72 0.29
N ALA A 105 18.49 9.92 0.76
CA ALA A 105 19.33 10.10 1.94
C ALA A 105 18.55 9.79 3.24
N LEU A 106 17.25 10.07 3.26
CA LEU A 106 16.39 9.84 4.42
C LEU A 106 15.71 8.46 4.40
N HIS A 107 15.49 7.87 3.22
CA HIS A 107 14.73 6.62 3.06
C HIS A 107 15.51 5.47 2.39
N PRO A 108 16.71 5.09 2.92
CA PRO A 108 17.57 4.10 2.26
C PRO A 108 16.97 2.69 2.16
N ARG A 109 16.16 2.25 3.13
CA ARG A 109 15.51 0.92 3.11
C ARG A 109 14.41 0.88 2.04
N THR A 110 13.66 1.96 1.90
CA THR A 110 12.63 2.08 0.87
C THR A 110 13.26 2.10 -0.52
N VAL A 111 14.37 2.83 -0.71
CA VAL A 111 15.15 2.77 -1.95
C VAL A 111 15.61 1.34 -2.26
N ALA A 112 16.18 0.64 -1.27
CA ALA A 112 16.64 -0.73 -1.45
C ALA A 112 15.50 -1.70 -1.83
N ALA A 113 14.32 -1.54 -1.20
CA ALA A 113 13.13 -2.34 -1.51
C ALA A 113 12.52 -2.03 -2.88
N ILE A 114 12.72 -0.83 -3.43
CA ILE A 114 12.26 -0.47 -4.78
C ILE A 114 13.21 -1.01 -5.84
N ALA A 115 14.52 -0.87 -5.61
CA ALA A 115 15.54 -1.35 -6.54
C ALA A 115 15.59 -2.88 -6.58
N ASP A 116 15.33 -3.51 -5.43
CA ASP A 116 15.11 -4.94 -5.17
C ASP A 116 15.67 -5.89 -6.25
N PRO A 117 16.97 -6.19 -6.18
CA PRO A 117 17.62 -7.08 -7.14
C PRO A 117 17.10 -8.52 -7.06
N ASP A 118 16.50 -8.91 -5.92
CA ASP A 118 15.97 -10.26 -5.67
C ASP A 118 14.50 -10.40 -6.14
N GLY A 119 13.90 -9.29 -6.60
CA GLY A 119 12.56 -9.23 -7.13
C GLY A 119 11.46 -9.55 -6.11
N ARG A 120 11.71 -9.49 -4.81
CA ARG A 120 10.71 -9.62 -3.73
C ARG A 120 9.44 -8.79 -3.94
N TRP A 121 9.52 -7.66 -4.66
CA TRP A 121 8.35 -6.87 -5.04
C TRP A 121 7.50 -7.61 -6.07
N ARG A 122 6.24 -7.86 -5.72
CA ARG A 122 5.26 -8.61 -6.49
C ARG A 122 4.05 -7.69 -6.76
N ASP A 123 4.00 -7.13 -7.96
CA ASP A 123 2.87 -6.30 -8.38
C ASP A 123 1.74 -7.20 -8.91
N LEU A 124 0.58 -7.14 -8.27
CA LEU A 124 -0.60 -7.88 -8.73
C LEU A 124 -1.15 -7.25 -10.01
N PRO A 125 -1.50 -8.07 -11.01
CA PRO A 125 -2.09 -7.57 -12.24
C PRO A 125 -3.49 -7.00 -11.96
N ARG A 126 -3.88 -5.99 -12.75
CA ARG A 126 -5.21 -5.36 -12.66
C ARG A 126 -6.37 -6.35 -12.79
N SER A 127 -6.19 -7.46 -13.50
CA SER A 127 -7.18 -8.54 -13.60
C SER A 127 -7.50 -9.20 -12.25
N MET A 128 -6.57 -9.18 -11.29
CA MET A 128 -6.76 -9.69 -9.93
C MET A 128 -7.29 -8.61 -8.98
N THR A 129 -7.06 -7.32 -9.28
CA THR A 129 -7.31 -6.24 -8.32
C THR A 129 -8.39 -5.25 -8.74
N TRP A 130 -9.04 -5.44 -9.91
CA TRP A 130 -10.09 -4.54 -10.41
C TRP A 130 -11.27 -4.33 -9.45
N HIS A 131 -11.55 -5.33 -8.61
CA HIS A 131 -12.63 -5.32 -7.63
C HIS A 131 -12.17 -4.83 -6.24
N MET A 132 -10.87 -4.63 -6.05
CA MET A 132 -10.35 -4.03 -4.83
C MET A 132 -10.64 -2.54 -4.91
N GLU A 133 -11.51 -2.07 -4.04
CA GLU A 133 -11.72 -0.65 -3.84
C GLU A 133 -10.36 -0.01 -3.55
N GLN A 134 -9.95 0.89 -4.43
CA GLN A 134 -9.04 1.95 -4.08
C GLN A 134 -9.97 3.12 -3.89
N ALA A 135 -10.21 3.52 -2.63
CA ALA A 135 -11.19 4.57 -2.37
C ALA A 135 -10.97 5.74 -3.32
N PRO A 136 -12.03 6.21 -4.01
CA PRO A 136 -11.90 7.21 -5.05
C PRO A 136 -11.20 8.42 -4.47
N VAL A 137 -10.15 8.83 -5.15
CA VAL A 137 -9.37 10.01 -4.79
C VAL A 137 -10.21 11.24 -5.12
N PRO A 138 -10.72 12.01 -4.14
CA PRO A 138 -11.36 13.28 -4.46
C PRO A 138 -10.31 14.18 -5.13
N ALA A 139 -10.67 14.77 -6.26
CA ALA A 139 -9.85 15.83 -6.83
C ALA A 139 -10.03 17.08 -5.99
N MET A 140 -8.92 17.66 -5.54
CA MET A 140 -8.91 18.93 -4.84
C MET A 140 -9.23 20.04 -5.84
N PRO A 141 -10.20 20.92 -5.56
CA PRO A 141 -10.39 22.12 -6.37
C PRO A 141 -9.14 22.98 -6.29
N CYS A 142 -8.79 23.65 -7.39
CA CYS A 142 -7.67 24.59 -7.34
C CYS A 142 -8.01 25.79 -6.47
N LEU A 143 -7.33 25.92 -5.33
CA LEU A 143 -7.51 27.03 -4.40
C LEU A 143 -6.67 28.25 -4.78
N CYS A 144 -5.72 28.11 -5.71
CA CYS A 144 -4.76 29.15 -6.08
C CYS A 144 -5.37 30.34 -6.89
N GLY A 145 -6.68 30.33 -7.21
CA GLY A 145 -7.40 31.42 -7.91
C GLY A 145 -6.89 31.76 -9.33
N PRO A 146 -7.55 32.66 -10.09
CA PRO A 146 -7.03 33.17 -11.37
C PRO A 146 -5.97 34.26 -11.14
N ALA A 147 -4.82 34.16 -11.79
CA ALA A 147 -3.67 35.07 -11.64
C ALA A 147 -4.02 36.58 -11.70
N PRO A 148 -3.26 37.46 -11.01
CA PRO A 148 -2.02 37.21 -10.26
C PRO A 148 -2.27 36.99 -8.76
N HIS A 149 -1.81 35.85 -8.23
CA HIS A 149 -1.86 35.49 -6.82
C HIS A 149 -0.45 35.30 -6.25
N PRO A 150 -0.26 35.35 -4.92
CA PRO A 150 0.96 34.88 -4.28
C PRO A 150 1.28 33.43 -4.69
N ASP A 151 2.55 33.04 -4.58
CA ASP A 151 3.03 31.69 -4.91
C ASP A 151 2.15 30.62 -4.23
N CYS A 152 1.65 29.65 -5.01
CA CYS A 152 0.78 28.61 -4.46
C CYS A 152 1.61 27.74 -3.51
N VAL A 153 1.19 27.66 -2.24
CA VAL A 153 1.88 26.88 -1.21
C VAL A 153 1.36 25.43 -1.29
N PRO A 154 2.24 24.41 -1.27
CA PRO A 154 1.84 23.00 -1.25
C PRO A 154 1.30 22.60 0.14
N GLU A 155 0.23 23.25 0.58
CA GLU A 155 -0.51 22.93 1.79
C GLU A 155 -1.76 22.16 1.42
N LEU A 156 -1.98 21.02 2.07
CA LEU A 156 -3.16 20.21 1.88
C LEU A 156 -4.16 20.52 3.02
N PRO A 157 -5.26 21.26 2.77
CA PRO A 157 -6.21 21.59 3.83
C PRO A 157 -6.78 20.33 4.48
N ALA A 158 -6.71 20.26 5.82
CA ALA A 158 -7.21 19.11 6.58
C ALA A 158 -8.70 18.82 6.34
N ALA A 159 -9.50 19.85 6.02
CA ALA A 159 -10.91 19.71 5.66
C ALA A 159 -11.18 18.87 4.40
N LEU A 160 -10.14 18.59 3.61
CA LEU A 160 -10.21 17.83 2.37
C LEU A 160 -9.53 16.45 2.50
N LEU A 161 -8.98 16.16 3.68
CA LEU A 161 -8.53 14.81 4.03
C LEU A 161 -9.73 13.96 4.45
N PRO A 162 -9.71 12.65 4.14
CA PRO A 162 -10.71 11.74 4.70
C PRO A 162 -10.58 11.70 6.22
N ASP A 163 -11.65 11.27 6.92
CA ASP A 163 -11.57 11.00 8.35
C ASP A 163 -10.39 10.05 8.63
N PRO A 164 -9.43 10.43 9.50
CA PRO A 164 -8.22 9.66 9.66
C PRO A 164 -8.45 8.23 10.15
N ALA A 165 -9.39 8.04 11.08
CA ALA A 165 -9.67 6.72 11.65
C ALA A 165 -10.33 5.82 10.61
N GLU A 166 -11.34 6.31 9.90
CA GLU A 166 -11.99 5.59 8.81
C GLU A 166 -11.01 5.24 7.69
N ALA A 167 -10.15 6.19 7.31
CA ALA A 167 -9.15 5.99 6.26
C ALA A 167 -8.11 4.93 6.66
N GLU A 168 -7.57 4.98 7.88
CA GLU A 168 -6.63 3.98 8.40
C GLU A 168 -7.25 2.58 8.41
N HIS A 169 -8.47 2.44 8.96
CA HIS A 169 -9.18 1.15 8.97
C HIS A 169 -9.46 0.61 7.57
N THR A 170 -9.86 1.49 6.64
CA THR A 170 -10.11 1.12 5.24
C THR A 170 -8.83 0.63 4.57
N MET A 171 -7.73 1.35 4.74
CA MET A 171 -6.44 0.98 4.16
C MET A 171 -5.88 -0.33 4.74
N MET A 172 -6.02 -0.56 6.05
CA MET A 172 -5.66 -1.84 6.68
C MET A 172 -6.45 -3.00 6.07
N ARG A 173 -7.77 -2.82 5.86
CA ARG A 173 -8.63 -3.82 5.22
C ARG A 173 -8.25 -4.06 3.76
N GLU A 174 -7.93 -3.02 3.01
CA GLU A 174 -7.49 -3.12 1.62
C GLU A 174 -6.16 -3.88 1.52
N ALA A 175 -5.18 -3.56 2.38
CA ALA A 175 -3.92 -4.29 2.47
C ALA A 175 -4.13 -5.78 2.73
N ALA A 176 -5.01 -6.13 3.68
CA ALA A 176 -5.36 -7.51 3.97
C ALA A 176 -6.05 -8.22 2.79
N ARG A 177 -6.96 -7.54 2.09
CA ARG A 177 -7.63 -8.06 0.88
C ARG A 177 -6.65 -8.29 -0.27
N GLY A 178 -5.72 -7.37 -0.48
CA GLY A 178 -4.67 -7.49 -1.49
C GLY A 178 -3.78 -8.71 -1.24
N TRP A 179 -3.31 -8.88 0.00
CA TRP A 179 -2.56 -10.08 0.39
C TRP A 179 -3.39 -11.36 0.17
N ALA A 180 -4.65 -11.38 0.61
CA ALA A 180 -5.50 -12.57 0.47
C ALA A 180 -5.73 -12.94 -1.00
N CYS A 181 -5.92 -11.96 -1.88
CA CYS A 181 -6.04 -12.20 -3.32
C CYS A 181 -4.75 -12.77 -3.91
N TRP A 182 -3.60 -12.23 -3.54
CA TRP A 182 -2.30 -12.79 -3.96
C TRP A 182 -2.15 -14.24 -3.51
N ALA A 183 -2.44 -14.54 -2.24
CA ALA A 183 -2.32 -15.88 -1.67
C ALA A 183 -3.30 -16.87 -2.34
N ASN A 184 -4.52 -16.44 -2.69
CA ASN A 184 -5.49 -17.28 -3.41
C ASN A 184 -4.97 -17.74 -4.78
N SER A 185 -4.16 -16.93 -5.48
CA SER A 185 -3.56 -17.31 -6.77
C SER A 185 -2.67 -18.56 -6.68
N PHE A 186 -2.21 -18.93 -5.49
CA PHE A 186 -1.46 -20.17 -5.23
C PHE A 186 -2.29 -21.22 -4.47
N GLY A 187 -3.32 -20.79 -3.73
CA GLY A 187 -4.15 -21.68 -2.93
C GLY A 187 -5.14 -22.54 -3.74
N ASP A 188 -5.53 -22.08 -4.93
CA ASP A 188 -6.54 -22.75 -5.76
C ASP A 188 -5.98 -23.92 -6.61
N PHE A 189 -4.66 -23.99 -6.78
CA PHE A 189 -4.01 -24.96 -7.66
C PHE A 189 -3.29 -26.12 -6.93
N ASP A 190 -3.08 -26.02 -5.61
CA ASP A 190 -2.28 -26.97 -4.83
C ASP A 190 -3.08 -27.71 -3.72
N ASP A 191 -2.46 -28.78 -3.18
CA ASP A 191 -3.03 -29.62 -2.13
C ASP A 191 -3.30 -28.85 -0.81
N HIS A 192 -4.01 -29.51 0.13
CA HIS A 192 -4.38 -28.90 1.42
C HIS A 192 -3.17 -28.55 2.32
N GLU A 193 -1.99 -29.10 2.03
CA GLU A 193 -0.78 -28.84 2.80
C GLU A 193 0.00 -27.63 2.28
N HIS A 194 -0.35 -27.12 1.10
CA HIS A 194 0.30 -25.97 0.50
C HIS A 194 0.30 -24.75 1.45
N PRO A 195 1.46 -24.09 1.66
CA PRO A 195 1.59 -22.98 2.61
C PRO A 195 0.59 -21.84 2.38
N ALA A 196 0.22 -21.56 1.12
CA ALA A 196 -0.78 -20.53 0.81
C ALA A 196 -2.17 -20.87 1.40
N ARG A 197 -2.60 -22.14 1.31
CA ARG A 197 -3.90 -22.57 1.84
C ARG A 197 -3.92 -22.55 3.37
N ARG A 198 -2.82 -22.96 4.01
CA ARG A 198 -2.64 -22.88 5.46
C ARG A 198 -2.71 -21.43 5.94
N ALA A 199 -2.01 -20.52 5.27
CA ALA A 199 -2.04 -19.10 5.59
C ALA A 199 -3.44 -18.49 5.41
N LEU A 200 -4.14 -18.84 4.33
CA LEU A 200 -5.51 -18.38 4.08
C LEU A 200 -6.53 -18.92 5.10
N ALA A 201 -6.37 -20.17 5.55
CA ALA A 201 -7.20 -20.75 6.59
C ALA A 201 -7.01 -20.00 7.93
N ALA A 202 -5.75 -19.82 8.35
CA ALA A 202 -5.41 -19.05 9.55
C ALA A 202 -5.91 -17.60 9.47
N PHE A 203 -5.85 -16.97 8.29
CA PHE A 203 -6.38 -15.63 8.09
C PHE A 203 -7.90 -15.56 8.27
N ARG A 204 -8.65 -16.57 7.81
CA ARG A 204 -10.12 -16.62 7.98
C ARG A 204 -10.51 -16.76 9.44
N GLU A 205 -9.77 -17.56 10.21
CA GLU A 205 -9.95 -17.71 11.66
C GLU A 205 -9.68 -16.38 12.36
N HIS A 206 -8.51 -15.76 12.11
CA HIS A 206 -8.15 -14.45 12.65
C HIS A 206 -9.19 -13.37 12.32
N ALA A 207 -9.64 -13.30 11.07
CA ALA A 207 -10.67 -12.34 10.65
C ALA A 207 -12.04 -12.63 11.28
N GLY A 208 -12.31 -13.87 11.70
CA GLY A 208 -13.49 -14.25 12.47
C GLY A 208 -13.41 -13.74 13.91
N GLU A 209 -12.27 -13.95 14.57
CA GLU A 209 -12.01 -13.49 15.94
C GLU A 209 -12.10 -11.97 16.07
N VAL A 210 -11.44 -11.23 15.17
CA VAL A 210 -11.47 -9.76 15.16
C VAL A 210 -12.90 -9.21 14.99
N ARG A 211 -13.76 -9.90 14.23
CA ARG A 211 -15.16 -9.51 14.03
C ARG A 211 -16.07 -9.81 15.23
N GLN A 212 -15.69 -10.74 16.10
CA GLN A 212 -16.45 -11.08 17.30
C GLN A 212 -16.04 -10.23 18.52
N ALA A 213 -14.86 -9.62 18.48
CA ALA A 213 -14.30 -8.82 19.58
C ALA A 213 -14.64 -7.32 19.52
N GLY A 214 -15.21 -6.83 18.42
CA GLY A 214 -15.65 -5.43 18.24
C GLY A 214 -17.15 -5.31 18.12
#